data_AF-A0A8H5BUW2-F1
#
_entry.id   AF-A0A8H5BUW2-F1
#
_cell.length_a   1.000
_cell.length_b   1.000
_cell.length_c   1.000
_cell.angle_alpha   90.00
_cell.angle_beta   90.00
_cell.angle_gamma   90.00
#
_symmetry.space_group_name_H-M   'P 1'
#
loop_
_entity.id
_entity.type
_entity.pdbx_description
1 polymer ?
#
loop_
_entity_poly.entity_id
_entity_poly.type
_entity_poly.pdbx_seq_one_letter_code
_entity_poly.pdbx_strand_id
1 'polypeptide(L)'
;MAVKELVFPIQSIFLDDQYQPEKDIYVFVTGEFDRIKQSHHLAYTLTEDWPSQEDTEFIARKSSGQFIFAATVMRYIANSSANPNLSLERVKGIVPAATNSPFANLDAIYTYIFSQADNREAVMDVLSMKLLNDSMNPRYSTIMPLLGILCINNPSYTQESLGSCMADLTAILQFNGKTVVFFHASLPDFLRDKSRALEYHIDLGSFGAKLLPAIWTKGSTTSTLIGIKVLDTLKMPTPEITMALRTILPVQAFTSGQWESYIDFNSVFHSIHRLYYPHDIKTYKKIVLFVSNDDNTYGTRKCIAVKLALANDAMAPSLHYFGVTDLTDHALARNNLTMYRGDLEDTYRSSK
;
A
#
# COMPACT_ATOMS: atom_id res chain seq x y z
N MET A 1 -39.75 23.77 29.54
CA MET A 1 -39.08 23.07 30.66
C MET A 1 -38.06 22.13 30.03
N ALA A 2 -36.78 22.33 30.36
CA ALA A 2 -35.62 21.95 29.55
C ALA A 2 -35.41 20.43 29.40
N VAL A 3 -35.04 20.01 28.19
CA VAL A 3 -34.46 18.70 27.90
C VAL A 3 -33.02 18.71 28.42
N LYS A 4 -32.74 17.93 29.47
CA LYS A 4 -31.36 17.68 29.93
C LYS A 4 -30.68 16.79 28.90
N GLU A 5 -29.77 17.36 28.12
CA GLU A 5 -28.79 16.59 27.35
C GLU A 5 -27.88 15.84 28.34
N LEU A 6 -27.89 14.51 28.25
CA LEU A 6 -26.90 13.66 28.90
C LEU A 6 -25.62 13.72 28.07
N VAL A 7 -24.74 14.65 28.43
CA VAL A 7 -23.34 14.64 27.98
C VAL A 7 -22.65 13.51 28.74
N PHE A 8 -22.37 12.40 28.05
CA PHE A 8 -21.47 11.38 28.56
C PHE A 8 -20.03 11.89 28.40
N PRO A 9 -19.28 12.14 29.48
CA PRO A 9 -17.87 12.46 29.36
C PRO A 9 -17.14 11.22 28.83
N ILE A 10 -16.27 11.43 27.83
CA ILE A 10 -15.35 10.41 27.34
C ILE A 10 -14.44 10.04 28.51
N GLN A 11 -14.71 8.87 29.11
CA GLN A 11 -13.94 8.37 30.24
C GLN A 11 -12.62 7.83 29.67
N SER A 12 -11.51 8.56 29.89
CA SER A 12 -10.18 8.03 29.60
C SER A 12 -9.92 6.85 30.55
N ILE A 13 -9.96 5.64 30.02
CA ILE A 13 -9.58 4.45 30.78
C ILE A 13 -8.05 4.40 30.79
N PHE A 14 -7.45 5.00 31.81
CA PHE A 14 -6.07 4.71 32.15
C PHE A 14 -6.05 3.37 32.89
N LEU A 15 -5.22 2.44 32.41
CA LEU A 15 -5.09 1.09 32.98
C LEU A 15 -4.35 1.10 34.34
N ASP A 16 -3.79 2.24 34.73
CA ASP A 16 -3.04 2.44 35.97
C ASP A 16 -3.24 3.88 36.47
N ASP A 17 -3.75 4.03 37.69
CA ASP A 17 -4.01 5.33 38.34
C ASP A 17 -2.70 6.10 38.67
N GLN A 18 -1.54 5.46 38.53
CA GLN A 18 -0.22 6.08 38.68
C GLN A 18 0.39 6.58 37.36
N TYR A 19 -0.21 6.27 36.20
CA TYR A 19 0.32 6.68 34.91
C TYR A 19 0.07 8.17 34.69
N GLN A 20 1.15 8.97 34.64
CA GLN A 20 1.12 10.41 34.40
C GLN A 20 1.67 10.71 33.00
N PRO A 21 0.90 10.43 31.92
CA PRO A 21 1.41 10.50 30.56
C PRO A 21 1.93 11.91 30.20
N GLU A 22 1.33 12.96 30.73
CA GLU A 22 1.79 14.34 30.49
C GLU A 22 3.19 14.58 31.04
N LYS A 23 3.53 14.00 32.20
CA LYS A 23 4.86 14.12 32.81
C LYS A 23 5.90 13.35 32.01
N ASP A 24 5.57 12.14 31.57
CA ASP A 24 6.47 11.34 30.74
C ASP A 24 6.69 11.98 29.36
N ILE A 25 5.64 12.54 28.77
CA ILE A 25 5.74 13.32 27.52
C ILE A 25 6.59 14.58 27.74
N TYR A 26 6.44 15.28 28.86
CA TYR A 26 7.27 16.44 29.18
C TYR A 26 8.76 16.07 29.16
N VAL A 27 9.14 15.00 29.87
CA VAL A 27 10.53 14.51 29.91
C VAL A 27 11.02 14.13 28.51
N PHE A 28 10.19 13.42 27.73
CA PHE A 28 10.50 13.07 26.35
C PHE A 28 10.73 14.31 25.47
N VAL A 29 9.85 15.30 25.54
CA VAL A 29 9.94 16.54 24.75
C VAL A 29 11.19 17.34 25.13
N THR A 30 11.51 17.46 26.42
CA THR A 30 12.75 18.10 26.88
C THR A 30 13.98 17.43 26.26
N GLY A 31 14.07 16.10 26.33
CA GLY A 31 15.19 15.36 25.74
C GLY A 31 15.29 15.51 24.23
N GLU A 32 14.16 15.54 23.52
CA GLU A 32 14.14 15.76 22.08
C GLU A 32 14.54 17.19 21.69
N PHE A 33 14.15 18.20 22.47
CA PHE A 33 14.62 19.56 22.25
C PHE A 33 16.13 19.69 22.44
N ASP A 34 16.69 19.05 23.48
CA ASP A 34 18.14 19.01 23.69
C ASP A 34 18.85 18.34 22.51
N ARG A 35 18.28 17.25 21.98
CA ARG A 35 18.79 16.60 20.77
C ARG A 35 18.74 17.55 19.57
N ILE A 36 17.65 18.27 19.37
CA ILE A 36 17.49 19.24 18.27
C ILE A 36 18.53 20.36 18.36
N LYS A 37 18.80 20.90 19.56
CA LYS A 37 19.86 21.90 19.78
C LYS A 37 21.25 21.39 19.34
N GLN A 38 21.51 20.11 19.50
CA GLN A 38 22.81 19.52 19.20
C GLN A 38 22.94 19.11 17.73
N SER A 39 21.86 18.64 17.09
CA SER A 39 21.92 18.02 15.77
C SER A 39 21.37 18.86 14.62
N HIS A 40 20.55 19.88 14.89
CA HIS A 40 19.89 20.63 13.83
C HIS A 40 20.87 21.56 13.11
N HIS A 41 20.86 21.54 11.77
CA HIS A 41 21.78 22.33 10.95
C HIS A 41 21.68 23.86 11.18
N LEU A 42 20.51 24.35 11.60
CA LEU A 42 20.28 25.75 12.00
C LEU A 42 20.35 26.00 13.51
N ALA A 43 20.86 25.06 14.31
CA ALA A 43 20.89 25.21 15.77
C ALA A 43 21.66 26.44 16.25
N TYR A 44 22.68 26.87 15.49
CA TYR A 44 23.47 28.08 15.77
C TYR A 44 22.66 29.39 15.76
N THR A 45 21.43 29.37 15.23
CA THR A 45 20.52 30.53 15.18
C THR A 45 19.55 30.58 16.37
N LEU A 46 19.58 29.58 17.24
CA LEU A 46 18.72 29.49 18.42
C LEU A 46 19.30 30.30 19.56
N THR A 47 18.43 30.93 20.35
CA THR A 47 18.84 31.61 21.59
C THR A 47 19.14 30.58 22.68
N GLU A 48 19.95 30.96 23.67
CA GLU A 48 20.26 30.08 24.81
C GLU A 48 18.99 29.62 25.56
N ASP A 49 18.00 30.53 25.67
CA ASP A 49 16.72 30.29 26.32
C ASP A 49 15.72 29.47 25.48
N TRP A 50 16.03 29.15 24.22
CA TRP A 50 15.18 28.29 23.42
C TRP A 50 15.48 26.83 23.75
N PRO A 51 14.50 25.91 23.84
CA PRO A 51 13.08 26.22 24.02
C PRO A 51 12.83 26.74 25.43
N SER A 52 11.77 27.50 25.61
CA SER A 52 11.32 27.88 26.94
C SER A 52 10.67 26.67 27.66
N GLN A 53 10.58 26.74 28.98
CA GLN A 53 9.80 25.77 29.75
C GLN A 53 8.34 25.73 29.27
N GLU A 54 7.75 26.89 28.98
CA GLU A 54 6.37 27.02 28.50
C GLU A 54 6.15 26.26 27.18
N ASP A 55 7.14 26.23 26.28
CA ASP A 55 7.07 25.48 25.03
C ASP A 55 6.94 23.98 25.26
N THR A 56 7.71 23.47 26.21
CA THR A 56 7.67 22.05 26.59
C THR A 56 6.33 21.71 27.23
N GLU A 57 5.86 22.55 28.17
CA GLU A 57 4.55 22.39 28.81
C GLU A 57 3.40 22.48 27.82
N PHE A 58 3.51 23.34 26.80
CA PHE A 58 2.51 23.48 25.75
C PHE A 58 2.37 22.18 24.95
N ILE A 59 3.48 21.60 24.49
CA ILE A 59 3.46 20.36 23.70
C ILE A 59 2.97 19.20 24.57
N ALA A 60 3.43 19.09 25.81
CA ALA A 60 2.99 18.04 26.73
C ALA A 60 1.48 18.08 26.97
N ARG A 61 0.92 19.25 27.28
CA ARG A 61 -0.53 19.44 27.46
C ARG A 61 -1.31 19.19 26.18
N LYS A 62 -0.86 19.73 25.05
CA LYS A 62 -1.52 19.58 23.74
C LYS A 62 -1.51 18.13 23.25
N SER A 63 -0.58 17.31 23.73
CA SER A 63 -0.55 15.87 23.44
C SER A 63 -1.74 15.12 24.04
N SER A 64 -2.34 15.62 25.12
CA SER A 64 -3.46 14.96 25.82
C SER A 64 -3.20 13.45 26.06
N GLY A 65 -1.97 13.15 26.50
CA GLY A 65 -1.48 11.79 26.74
C GLY A 65 -1.10 10.96 25.50
N GLN A 66 -1.24 11.50 24.29
CA GLN A 66 -0.87 10.82 23.05
C GLN A 66 0.61 11.06 22.71
N PHE A 67 1.48 10.14 23.11
CA PHE A 67 2.92 10.17 22.76
C PHE A 67 3.17 10.34 21.26
N ILE A 68 2.33 9.77 20.40
CA ILE A 68 2.49 9.91 18.95
C ILE A 68 2.35 11.36 18.47
N PHE A 69 1.53 12.18 19.13
CA PHE A 69 1.45 13.60 18.81
C PHE A 69 2.78 14.29 19.13
N ALA A 70 3.29 14.12 20.36
CA ALA A 70 4.57 14.68 20.77
C ALA A 70 5.72 14.23 19.85
N ALA A 71 5.82 12.93 19.56
CA ALA A 71 6.84 12.38 18.68
C ALA A 71 6.74 12.92 17.24
N THR A 72 5.53 13.12 16.72
CA THR A 72 5.31 13.72 15.40
C THR A 72 5.77 15.18 15.37
N VAL A 73 5.43 15.95 16.42
CA VAL A 73 5.86 17.34 16.56
C VAL A 73 7.38 17.45 16.66
N MET A 74 8.02 16.63 17.50
CA MET A 74 9.49 16.63 17.64
C MET A 74 10.19 16.28 16.33
N ARG A 75 9.69 15.28 15.60
CA ARG A 75 10.23 14.94 14.26
C ARG A 75 10.00 16.05 13.25
N TYR A 76 8.84 16.72 13.28
CA TYR A 76 8.58 17.87 12.41
C TYR A 76 9.57 19.00 12.65
N ILE A 77 9.80 19.38 13.91
CA ILE A 77 10.77 20.43 14.26
C ILE A 77 12.19 20.00 13.90
N ALA A 78 12.56 18.74 14.15
CA ALA A 78 13.91 18.22 13.90
C ALA A 78 14.25 18.08 12.41
N ASN A 79 13.27 17.79 11.55
CA ASN A 79 13.49 17.49 10.14
C ASN A 79 13.09 18.65 9.21
N SER A 80 12.54 19.74 9.74
CA SER A 80 12.20 20.91 8.94
C SER A 80 13.45 21.56 8.36
N SER A 81 13.34 22.07 7.12
CA SER A 81 14.35 22.97 6.55
C SER A 81 14.33 24.36 7.22
N ALA A 82 13.24 24.70 7.91
CA ALA A 82 13.11 25.96 8.62
C ALA A 82 13.86 25.95 9.96
N ASN A 83 14.14 27.15 10.48
CA ASN A 83 14.65 27.31 11.83
C ASN A 83 13.73 26.60 12.87
N PRO A 84 14.27 25.85 13.85
CA PRO A 84 13.47 25.09 14.80
C PRO A 84 12.48 25.93 15.62
N ASN A 85 12.82 27.17 15.97
CA ASN A 85 11.91 28.09 16.63
C ASN A 85 10.74 28.47 15.73
N LEU A 86 10.98 28.74 14.44
CA LEU A 86 9.89 29.00 13.50
C LEU A 86 8.97 27.78 13.32
N SER A 87 9.54 26.58 13.27
CA SER A 87 8.79 25.32 13.22
C SER A 87 7.94 25.12 14.49
N LEU A 88 8.47 25.47 15.66
CA LEU A 88 7.74 25.45 16.92
C LEU A 88 6.57 26.45 16.93
N GLU A 89 6.80 27.68 16.48
CA GLU A 89 5.74 28.69 16.37
C GLU A 89 4.63 28.27 15.41
N ARG A 90 4.98 27.62 14.30
CA ARG A 90 4.00 27.01 13.39
C ARG A 90 3.15 25.96 14.09
N VAL A 91 3.78 25.06 14.86
CA VAL A 91 3.06 24.02 15.63
C VAL A 91 2.11 24.63 16.67
N LYS A 92 2.52 25.71 17.33
CA LYS A 92 1.66 26.45 18.26
C LYS A 92 0.42 27.01 17.55
N GLY A 93 0.60 27.53 16.33
CA GLY A 93 -0.47 28.05 15.48
C GLY A 93 -1.44 27.02 14.91
N ILE A 94 -1.13 25.71 14.98
CA ILE A 94 -2.05 24.66 14.49
C ILE A 94 -3.27 24.58 15.43
N VAL A 95 -4.46 24.82 14.89
CA VAL A 95 -5.72 24.72 15.63
C VAL A 95 -6.46 23.45 15.16
N PRO A 96 -6.79 22.52 16.08
CA PRO A 96 -7.57 21.35 15.73
C PRO A 96 -9.01 21.73 15.37
N ALA A 97 -9.64 20.94 14.49
CA ALA A 97 -11.05 21.09 14.21
C ALA A 97 -11.87 20.90 15.50
N ALA A 98 -12.92 21.70 15.67
CA ALA A 98 -13.83 21.65 16.81
C ALA A 98 -14.69 20.37 16.76
N THR A 99 -14.08 19.24 17.08
CA THR A 99 -14.67 17.90 17.06
C THR A 99 -14.47 17.25 18.42
N ASN A 100 -15.37 16.33 18.79
CA ASN A 100 -15.21 15.51 19.99
C ASN A 100 -14.26 14.31 19.74
N SER A 101 -13.46 14.34 18.67
CA SER A 101 -12.54 13.26 18.34
C SER A 101 -11.36 13.26 19.33
N PRO A 102 -11.01 12.12 19.95
CA PRO A 102 -9.81 12.02 20.76
C PRO A 102 -8.54 12.24 19.92
N PHE A 103 -8.61 12.14 18.59
CA PHE A 103 -7.48 12.34 17.69
C PHE A 103 -7.38 13.77 17.13
N ALA A 104 -8.21 14.72 17.55
CA ALA A 104 -8.31 16.03 16.91
C ALA A 104 -6.95 16.77 16.80
N ASN A 105 -6.11 16.73 17.83
CA ASN A 105 -4.75 17.32 17.79
C ASN A 105 -3.82 16.57 16.82
N LEU A 106 -3.90 15.24 16.80
CA LEU A 106 -3.10 14.38 15.92
C LEU A 106 -3.49 14.56 14.45
N ASP A 107 -4.79 14.62 14.18
CA ASP A 107 -5.34 14.85 12.85
C ASP A 107 -4.92 16.23 12.34
N ALA A 108 -4.96 17.25 13.20
CA ALA A 108 -4.54 18.60 12.85
C ALA A 108 -3.07 18.70 12.44
N ILE A 109 -2.15 18.05 13.17
CA ILE A 109 -0.73 18.04 12.79
C ILE A 109 -0.49 17.23 11.52
N TYR A 110 -1.19 16.11 11.29
CA TYR A 110 -1.10 15.38 10.03
C TYR A 110 -1.59 16.21 8.85
N THR A 111 -2.77 16.81 8.96
CA THR A 111 -3.32 17.73 7.95
C THR A 111 -2.34 18.86 7.65
N TYR A 112 -1.77 19.49 8.68
CA TYR A 112 -0.79 20.56 8.50
C TYR A 112 0.47 20.11 7.76
N ILE A 113 1.01 18.92 8.08
CA ILE A 113 2.20 18.38 7.41
C ILE A 113 1.86 18.05 5.95
N PHE A 114 0.71 17.44 5.68
CA PHE A 114 0.27 17.19 4.30
C PHE A 114 0.03 18.47 3.50
N SER A 115 -0.40 19.57 4.15
CA SER A 115 -0.60 20.84 3.47
C SER A 115 0.69 21.53 3.06
N GLN A 116 1.85 21.09 3.56
CA GLN A 116 3.15 21.62 3.13
C GLN A 116 3.66 20.96 1.84
N ALA A 117 3.08 19.85 1.40
CA ALA A 117 3.57 19.14 0.23
C ALA A 117 3.26 19.89 -1.07
N ASP A 118 4.30 20.22 -1.83
CA ASP A 118 4.20 20.96 -3.10
C ASP A 118 3.33 20.24 -4.16
N ASN A 119 3.42 18.92 -4.24
CA ASN A 119 2.63 18.11 -5.16
C ASN A 119 1.79 17.09 -4.41
N ARG A 120 0.68 17.59 -3.89
CA ARG A 120 -0.30 16.78 -3.15
C ARG A 120 -0.78 15.57 -3.94
N GLU A 121 -1.04 15.68 -5.24
CA GLU A 121 -1.52 14.54 -6.03
C GLU A 121 -0.51 13.40 -6.04
N ALA A 122 0.77 13.71 -6.30
CA ALA A 122 1.83 12.70 -6.30
C ALA A 122 2.02 12.04 -4.93
N VAL A 123 1.97 12.82 -3.85
CA VAL A 123 2.00 12.30 -2.49
C VAL A 123 0.86 11.32 -2.26
N MET A 124 -0.38 11.75 -2.54
CA MET A 124 -1.56 10.92 -2.31
C MET A 124 -1.56 9.65 -3.16
N ASP A 125 -1.10 9.73 -4.41
CA ASP A 125 -0.96 8.58 -5.29
C ASP A 125 0.08 7.58 -4.73
N VAL A 126 1.26 8.04 -4.28
CA VAL A 126 2.29 7.16 -3.67
C VAL A 126 1.80 6.52 -2.37
N LEU A 127 1.11 7.28 -1.51
CA LEU A 127 0.54 6.76 -0.28
C LEU A 127 -0.57 5.76 -0.54
N SER A 128 -1.40 6.00 -1.55
CA SER A 128 -2.43 5.08 -1.98
C SER A 128 -1.82 3.79 -2.52
N MET A 129 -0.72 3.86 -3.28
CA MET A 129 0.04 2.67 -3.69
C MET A 129 0.54 1.87 -2.49
N LYS A 130 1.07 2.55 -1.46
CA LYS A 130 1.54 1.91 -0.23
C LYS A 130 0.41 1.21 0.52
N LEU A 131 -0.72 1.89 0.73
CA LEU A 131 -1.88 1.31 1.42
C LEU A 131 -2.50 0.14 0.64
N LEU A 132 -2.53 0.22 -0.69
CA LEU A 132 -2.97 -0.86 -1.56
C LEU A 132 -2.03 -2.06 -1.46
N ASN A 133 -0.71 -1.83 -1.53
CA ASN A 133 0.30 -2.87 -1.38
C ASN A 133 0.19 -3.59 -0.03
N ASP A 134 0.03 -2.85 1.06
CA ASP A 134 -0.13 -3.43 2.40
C ASP A 134 -1.40 -4.28 2.52
N SER A 135 -2.46 -3.90 1.80
CA SER A 135 -3.72 -4.66 1.75
C SER A 135 -3.58 -5.93 0.91
N MET A 136 -2.80 -5.88 -0.17
CA MET A 136 -2.56 -7.03 -1.05
C MET A 136 -1.59 -8.04 -0.42
N ASN A 137 -0.51 -7.55 0.19
CA ASN A 137 0.56 -8.36 0.73
C ASN A 137 1.36 -7.63 1.84
N PRO A 138 0.94 -7.73 3.12
CA PRO A 138 1.55 -6.98 4.23
C PRO A 138 2.99 -7.41 4.54
N ARG A 139 3.48 -8.52 3.98
CA ARG A 139 4.85 -9.02 4.20
C ARG A 139 5.89 -8.31 3.33
N TYR A 140 5.50 -7.58 2.30
CA TYR A 140 6.43 -6.91 1.40
C TYR A 140 6.27 -5.40 1.47
N SER A 141 7.31 -4.72 1.91
CA SER A 141 7.32 -3.27 2.09
C SER A 141 7.67 -2.48 0.83
N THR A 142 8.21 -3.16 -0.20
CA THR A 142 8.66 -2.51 -1.43
C THR A 142 7.50 -2.30 -2.39
N ILE A 143 7.35 -1.07 -2.85
CA ILE A 143 6.32 -0.65 -3.81
C ILE A 143 6.90 -0.42 -5.21
N MET A 144 8.17 -0.74 -5.49
CA MET A 144 8.82 -0.47 -6.79
C MET A 144 8.05 -0.95 -8.03
N PRO A 145 7.56 -2.21 -8.09
CA PRO A 145 6.79 -2.68 -9.25
C PRO A 145 5.50 -1.86 -9.46
N LEU A 146 4.92 -1.44 -8.34
CA LEU A 146 3.71 -0.64 -8.25
C LEU A 146 3.97 0.84 -8.59
N LEU A 147 5.09 1.42 -8.17
CA LEU A 147 5.53 2.76 -8.58
C LEU A 147 5.74 2.85 -10.09
N GLY A 148 6.28 1.79 -10.71
CA GLY A 148 6.39 1.73 -12.17
C GLY A 148 5.03 1.78 -12.89
N ILE A 149 3.96 1.22 -12.29
CA ILE A 149 2.59 1.37 -12.81
C ILE A 149 2.11 2.81 -12.63
N LEU A 150 2.40 3.41 -11.48
CA LEU A 150 2.00 4.78 -11.19
C LEU A 150 2.65 5.79 -12.15
N CYS A 151 3.94 5.64 -12.46
CA CYS A 151 4.63 6.49 -13.46
C CYS A 151 4.10 6.30 -14.89
N ILE A 152 3.56 5.12 -15.23
CA ILE A 152 2.91 4.91 -16.53
C ILE A 152 1.55 5.62 -16.57
N ASN A 153 0.81 5.54 -15.46
CA ASN A 153 -0.46 6.24 -15.34
C ASN A 153 -0.29 7.76 -15.38
N ASN A 154 0.81 8.27 -14.80
CA ASN A 154 1.13 9.69 -14.75
C ASN A 154 2.58 9.92 -15.23
N PRO A 155 2.80 10.18 -16.53
CA PRO A 155 4.14 10.34 -17.10
C PRO A 155 4.99 11.47 -16.51
N SER A 156 4.36 12.43 -15.82
CA SER A 156 5.04 13.51 -15.09
C SER A 156 5.76 13.02 -13.81
N TYR A 157 5.50 11.79 -13.36
CA TYR A 157 6.13 11.23 -12.18
C TYR A 157 7.46 10.59 -12.56
N THR A 158 8.55 11.21 -12.09
CA THR A 158 9.90 10.67 -12.15
C THR A 158 10.32 10.24 -10.74
N GLN A 159 11.36 9.41 -10.64
CA GLN A 159 11.88 9.02 -9.32
C GLN A 159 12.33 10.25 -8.51
N GLU A 160 12.91 11.25 -9.17
CA GLU A 160 13.30 12.52 -8.56
C GLU A 160 12.10 13.35 -8.11
N SER A 161 11.07 13.49 -8.96
CA SER A 161 9.88 14.26 -8.58
C SER A 161 9.16 13.60 -7.41
N LEU A 162 8.98 12.27 -7.41
CA LEU A 162 8.40 11.56 -6.28
C LEU A 162 9.24 11.66 -5.01
N GLY A 163 10.57 11.63 -5.11
CA GLY A 163 11.48 11.84 -3.98
C GLY A 163 11.31 13.23 -3.38
N SER A 164 11.28 14.26 -4.24
CA SER A 164 11.08 15.65 -3.85
C SER A 164 9.73 15.86 -3.15
N CYS A 165 8.65 15.29 -3.70
CA CYS A 165 7.29 15.44 -3.14
C CYS A 165 7.16 14.83 -1.73
N MET A 166 7.99 13.83 -1.41
CA MET A 166 7.95 13.13 -0.12
C MET A 166 8.89 13.74 0.92
N ALA A 167 9.73 14.71 0.55
CA ALA A 167 10.73 15.31 1.43
C ALA A 167 10.09 16.05 2.62
N ASP A 168 8.94 16.69 2.40
CA ASP A 168 8.21 17.45 3.44
C ASP A 168 7.47 16.54 4.44
N LEU A 169 7.37 15.25 4.14
CA LEU A 169 6.62 14.27 4.93
C LEU A 169 7.52 13.46 5.88
N THR A 170 8.79 13.82 5.97
CA THR A 170 9.81 13.14 6.81
C THR A 170 9.51 13.16 8.30
N ALA A 171 8.52 13.92 8.75
CA ALA A 171 8.03 13.90 10.13
C ALA A 171 7.14 12.70 10.46
N ILE A 172 6.42 12.17 9.45
CA ILE A 172 5.36 11.16 9.63
C ILE A 172 5.67 9.83 8.92
N LEU A 173 6.58 9.85 7.95
CA LEU A 173 7.00 8.69 7.20
C LEU A 173 8.45 8.77 6.73
N GLN A 174 8.97 7.64 6.27
CA GLN A 174 10.23 7.56 5.53
C GLN A 174 9.97 7.06 4.10
N PHE A 175 10.62 7.69 3.12
CA PHE A 175 10.62 7.27 1.72
C PHE A 175 12.04 7.21 1.17
N ASN A 176 12.39 6.11 0.50
CA ASN A 176 13.71 5.92 -0.12
C ASN A 176 13.64 5.68 -1.64
N GLY A 177 12.53 6.07 -2.27
CA GLY A 177 12.25 5.80 -3.69
C GLY A 177 11.65 4.41 -3.96
N LYS A 178 11.72 3.47 -3.01
CA LYS A 178 11.26 2.08 -3.20
C LYS A 178 10.30 1.60 -2.14
N THR A 179 10.46 2.08 -0.91
CA THR A 179 9.64 1.71 0.25
C THR A 179 9.11 2.97 0.91
N VAL A 180 7.85 2.93 1.32
CA VAL A 180 7.26 3.91 2.25
C VAL A 180 7.08 3.21 3.59
N VAL A 181 7.57 3.82 4.67
CA VAL A 181 7.40 3.32 6.04
C VAL A 181 6.74 4.40 6.87
N PHE A 182 5.53 4.15 7.34
CA PHE A 182 4.86 5.02 8.31
C PHE A 182 5.50 4.84 9.68
N PHE A 183 5.73 5.93 10.40
CA PHE A 183 6.31 5.80 11.74
C PHE A 183 5.32 5.31 12.79
N HIS A 184 4.02 5.35 12.49
CA HIS A 184 2.98 4.89 13.41
C HIS A 184 1.71 4.47 12.68
N ALA A 185 0.95 3.55 13.27
CA ALA A 185 -0.29 3.00 12.70
C ALA A 185 -1.44 4.03 12.62
N SER A 186 -1.40 5.09 13.44
CA SER A 186 -2.42 6.15 13.41
C SER A 186 -2.46 6.92 12.10
N LEU A 187 -1.37 6.98 11.35
CA LEU A 187 -1.31 7.68 10.06
C LEU A 187 -2.10 6.93 8.96
N PRO A 188 -1.87 5.63 8.69
CA PRO A 188 -2.71 4.90 7.75
C PRO A 188 -4.16 4.78 8.23
N ASP A 189 -4.44 4.80 9.55
CA ASP A 189 -5.81 4.87 10.07
C ASP A 189 -6.47 6.22 9.77
N PHE A 190 -5.74 7.33 9.95
CA PHE A 190 -6.18 8.67 9.56
C PHE A 190 -6.51 8.73 8.06
N LEU A 191 -5.59 8.27 7.19
CA LEU A 191 -5.75 8.31 5.74
C LEU A 191 -6.94 7.49 5.23
N ARG A 192 -7.35 6.44 5.94
CA ARG A 192 -8.50 5.60 5.58
C ARG A 192 -9.83 6.11 6.13
N ASP A 193 -9.82 7.09 7.03
CA ASP A 193 -11.03 7.64 7.64
C ASP A 193 -11.38 8.99 7.01
N LYS A 194 -12.44 9.01 6.20
CA LYS A 194 -12.90 10.21 5.51
C LYS A 194 -13.28 11.35 6.46
N SER A 195 -13.79 11.03 7.65
CA SER A 195 -14.19 12.04 8.62
C SER A 195 -12.98 12.75 9.25
N ARG A 196 -11.84 12.07 9.33
CA ARG A 196 -10.60 12.58 9.90
C ARG A 196 -9.72 13.25 8.85
N ALA A 197 -9.43 12.56 7.74
CA ALA A 197 -8.51 13.04 6.73
C ALA A 197 -9.11 14.04 5.74
N LEU A 198 -10.43 14.15 5.65
CA LEU A 198 -11.14 15.08 4.76
C LEU A 198 -10.62 14.97 3.31
N GLU A 199 -9.92 15.98 2.81
CA GLU A 199 -9.34 16.00 1.46
C GLU A 199 -8.12 15.10 1.28
N TYR A 200 -7.52 14.62 2.37
CA TYR A 200 -6.41 13.66 2.37
C TYR A 200 -6.89 12.21 2.53
N HIS A 201 -8.21 11.98 2.48
CA HIS A 201 -8.77 10.64 2.54
C HIS A 201 -8.40 9.82 1.29
N ILE A 202 -7.93 8.60 1.51
CA ILE A 202 -7.59 7.64 0.46
C ILE A 202 -8.72 6.63 0.30
N ASP A 203 -9.42 6.73 -0.83
CA ASP A 203 -10.36 5.70 -1.27
C ASP A 203 -9.64 4.68 -2.17
N LEU A 204 -9.30 3.53 -1.61
CA LEU A 204 -8.54 2.50 -2.35
C LEU A 204 -9.32 1.92 -3.54
N GLY A 205 -10.66 1.93 -3.49
CA GLY A 205 -11.50 1.47 -4.61
C GLY A 205 -11.35 2.37 -5.84
N SER A 206 -11.54 3.67 -5.65
CA SER A 206 -11.38 4.71 -6.68
C SER A 206 -9.94 4.76 -7.19
N PHE A 207 -8.96 4.66 -6.29
CA PHE A 207 -7.56 4.63 -6.67
C PHE A 207 -7.19 3.38 -7.46
N GLY A 208 -7.63 2.20 -7.02
CA GLY A 208 -7.45 0.97 -7.77
C GLY A 208 -8.03 1.06 -9.17
N ALA A 209 -9.27 1.58 -9.30
CA ALA A 209 -9.92 1.82 -10.58
C ALA A 209 -9.13 2.76 -11.50
N LYS A 210 -8.49 3.81 -10.95
CA LYS A 210 -7.60 4.74 -11.70
C LYS A 210 -6.39 4.01 -12.30
N LEU A 211 -5.80 3.06 -11.58
CA LEU A 211 -4.57 2.37 -12.03
C LEU A 211 -4.81 1.26 -13.04
N LEU A 212 -6.01 0.68 -13.02
CA LEU A 212 -6.40 -0.45 -13.84
C LEU A 212 -6.01 -0.31 -15.33
N PRO A 213 -6.30 0.81 -16.03
CA PRO A 213 -5.83 1.00 -17.39
C PRO A 213 -4.31 0.89 -17.53
N ALA A 214 -3.52 1.55 -16.67
CA ALA A 214 -2.05 1.48 -16.73
C ALA A 214 -1.51 0.07 -16.44
N ILE A 215 -2.17 -0.66 -15.55
CA ILE A 215 -1.88 -2.08 -15.28
C ILE A 215 -2.10 -2.91 -16.55
N TRP A 216 -3.20 -2.68 -17.28
CA TRP A 216 -3.51 -3.45 -18.48
C TRP A 216 -2.75 -3.02 -19.73
N THR A 217 -2.44 -1.73 -19.89
CA THR A 217 -1.66 -1.21 -21.03
C THR A 217 -0.26 -1.81 -21.10
N LYS A 218 0.33 -2.20 -19.96
CA LYS A 218 1.61 -2.93 -19.96
C LYS A 218 1.54 -4.27 -20.69
N GLY A 219 0.34 -4.82 -20.88
CA GLY A 219 0.09 -6.12 -21.53
C GLY A 219 0.74 -7.31 -20.82
N SER A 220 1.49 -7.07 -19.75
CA SER A 220 2.30 -8.06 -19.08
C SER A 220 1.49 -8.99 -18.22
N THR A 221 1.89 -10.25 -18.21
CA THR A 221 1.30 -11.25 -17.31
C THR A 221 1.45 -10.81 -15.85
N THR A 222 2.59 -10.21 -15.50
CA THR A 222 2.81 -9.58 -14.18
C THR A 222 1.74 -8.56 -13.85
N SER A 223 1.56 -7.56 -14.72
CA SER A 223 0.61 -6.49 -14.45
C SER A 223 -0.81 -7.05 -14.42
N THR A 224 -1.13 -8.04 -15.24
CA THR A 224 -2.41 -8.76 -15.18
C THR A 224 -2.64 -9.44 -13.82
N LEU A 225 -1.67 -10.18 -13.28
CA LEU A 225 -1.78 -10.82 -11.96
C LEU A 225 -1.90 -9.80 -10.82
N ILE A 226 -1.15 -8.69 -10.91
CA ILE A 226 -1.29 -7.54 -9.99
C ILE A 226 -2.73 -6.99 -10.07
N GLY A 227 -3.25 -6.77 -11.29
CA GLY A 227 -4.61 -6.29 -11.52
C GLY A 227 -5.64 -7.20 -10.88
N ILE A 228 -5.57 -8.51 -11.10
CA ILE A 228 -6.46 -9.49 -10.47
C ILE A 228 -6.41 -9.38 -8.95
N LYS A 229 -5.21 -9.27 -8.38
CA LYS A 229 -5.04 -9.18 -6.93
C LYS A 229 -5.57 -7.86 -6.37
N VAL A 230 -5.41 -6.74 -7.08
CA VAL A 230 -6.01 -5.44 -6.75
C VAL A 230 -7.54 -5.57 -6.73
N LEU A 231 -8.13 -6.12 -7.78
CA LEU A 231 -9.59 -6.29 -7.91
C LEU A 231 -10.21 -7.09 -6.76
N ASP A 232 -9.60 -8.22 -6.41
CA ASP A 232 -10.04 -9.06 -5.30
C ASP A 232 -9.83 -8.37 -3.94
N THR A 233 -8.68 -7.71 -3.73
CA THR A 233 -8.38 -6.97 -2.49
C THR A 233 -9.40 -5.86 -2.25
N LEU A 234 -9.80 -5.17 -3.31
CA LEU A 234 -10.75 -4.06 -3.26
C LEU A 234 -12.22 -4.48 -3.36
N LYS A 235 -12.49 -5.79 -3.52
CA LYS A 235 -13.85 -6.35 -3.69
C LYS A 235 -14.67 -5.62 -4.75
N MET A 236 -14.03 -5.22 -5.86
CA MET A 236 -14.69 -4.41 -6.90
C MET A 236 -15.70 -5.24 -7.73
N PRO A 237 -16.72 -4.59 -8.35
CA PRO A 237 -17.77 -5.28 -9.10
C PRO A 237 -17.23 -6.07 -10.30
N THR A 238 -17.75 -7.27 -10.49
CA THR A 238 -17.31 -8.21 -11.53
C THR A 238 -17.65 -7.82 -12.98
N PRO A 239 -18.80 -7.23 -13.36
CA PRO A 239 -19.21 -7.14 -14.78
C PRO A 239 -18.37 -6.20 -15.67
N GLU A 240 -18.18 -4.94 -15.25
CA GLU A 240 -17.42 -3.93 -15.99
C GLU A 240 -15.93 -4.29 -16.07
N ILE A 241 -15.45 -4.95 -15.03
CA ILE A 241 -14.07 -5.41 -14.87
C ILE A 241 -13.84 -6.73 -15.63
N THR A 242 -14.82 -7.62 -15.67
CA THR A 242 -14.79 -8.84 -16.51
C THR A 242 -14.72 -8.47 -17.98
N MET A 243 -15.40 -7.39 -18.39
CA MET A 243 -15.28 -6.86 -19.74
C MET A 243 -13.85 -6.34 -20.02
N ALA A 244 -13.23 -5.62 -19.08
CA ALA A 244 -11.83 -5.20 -19.18
C ALA A 244 -10.83 -6.37 -19.16
N LEU A 245 -11.11 -7.45 -18.41
CA LEU A 245 -10.31 -8.68 -18.37
C LEU A 245 -10.44 -9.50 -19.66
N ARG A 246 -11.60 -9.49 -20.32
CA ARG A 246 -11.85 -10.19 -21.59
C ARG A 246 -11.13 -9.57 -22.78
N THR A 247 -10.71 -8.31 -22.69
CA THR A 247 -9.95 -7.61 -23.74
C THR A 247 -8.44 -7.88 -23.69
N ILE A 248 -7.96 -8.71 -22.75
CA ILE A 248 -6.53 -9.01 -22.57
C ILE A 248 -6.08 -10.12 -23.53
N LEU A 249 -5.03 -9.84 -24.30
CA LEU A 249 -4.43 -10.83 -25.20
C LEU A 249 -3.47 -11.79 -24.45
N PRO A 250 -3.47 -13.11 -24.72
CA PRO A 250 -2.94 -14.10 -23.78
C PRO A 250 -1.48 -14.53 -24.00
N VAL A 251 -0.73 -13.86 -24.86
CA VAL A 251 0.63 -14.32 -25.24
C VAL A 251 1.68 -13.46 -24.57
N GLN A 252 2.04 -13.74 -23.31
CA GLN A 252 3.27 -13.20 -22.71
C GLN A 252 3.95 -14.22 -21.76
N ALA A 253 5.16 -14.65 -22.16
CA ALA A 253 6.02 -15.59 -21.45
C ALA A 253 6.71 -14.96 -20.23
N PHE A 254 7.15 -15.80 -19.28
CA PHE A 254 7.60 -15.37 -17.95
C PHE A 254 9.13 -15.34 -17.84
N THR A 255 9.64 -14.40 -17.06
CA THR A 255 11.03 -14.40 -16.58
C THR A 255 11.02 -14.50 -15.06
N SER A 256 11.33 -15.68 -14.52
CA SER A 256 11.05 -16.14 -13.15
C SER A 256 11.89 -15.54 -12.00
N GLY A 257 12.72 -14.53 -12.22
CA GLY A 257 13.72 -14.12 -11.22
C GLY A 257 13.19 -13.31 -10.02
N GLN A 258 12.05 -12.62 -10.14
CA GLN A 258 11.59 -11.64 -9.12
C GLN A 258 10.22 -11.95 -8.51
N TRP A 259 9.57 -13.07 -8.86
CA TRP A 259 8.11 -13.22 -8.65
C TRP A 259 7.69 -13.97 -7.39
N GLU A 260 8.47 -14.97 -6.94
CA GLU A 260 8.19 -15.69 -5.68
C GLU A 260 8.18 -14.74 -4.46
N SER A 261 8.80 -13.56 -4.59
CA SER A 261 8.87 -12.54 -3.55
C SER A 261 7.81 -11.43 -3.68
N TYR A 262 6.87 -11.44 -4.63
CA TYR A 262 5.87 -10.36 -4.73
C TYR A 262 4.44 -10.87 -4.87
N ILE A 263 4.25 -11.98 -5.57
CA ILE A 263 2.94 -12.52 -5.87
C ILE A 263 2.89 -13.96 -5.38
N ASP A 264 2.25 -14.17 -4.22
CA ASP A 264 1.88 -15.51 -3.80
C ASP A 264 0.87 -16.06 -4.81
N PHE A 265 1.32 -16.97 -5.67
CA PHE A 265 0.50 -17.58 -6.71
C PHE A 265 -0.75 -18.23 -6.12
N ASN A 266 -0.66 -18.88 -4.96
CA ASN A 266 -1.83 -19.44 -4.28
C ASN A 266 -2.84 -18.35 -3.98
N SER A 267 -2.39 -17.23 -3.40
CA SER A 267 -3.25 -16.07 -3.12
C SER A 267 -3.94 -15.52 -4.36
N VAL A 268 -3.24 -15.44 -5.50
CA VAL A 268 -3.84 -15.01 -6.77
C VAL A 268 -4.85 -16.02 -7.32
N PHE A 269 -4.59 -17.32 -7.21
CA PHE A 269 -5.58 -18.33 -7.60
C PHE A 269 -6.87 -18.23 -6.79
N HIS A 270 -6.76 -18.02 -5.48
CA HIS A 270 -7.91 -17.77 -4.62
C HIS A 270 -8.65 -16.48 -5.02
N SER A 271 -7.92 -15.43 -5.39
CA SER A 271 -8.49 -14.17 -5.91
C SER A 271 -9.28 -14.39 -7.21
N ILE A 272 -8.71 -15.10 -8.19
CA ILE A 272 -9.40 -15.44 -9.43
C ILE A 272 -10.66 -16.24 -9.13
N HIS A 273 -10.57 -17.24 -8.26
CA HIS A 273 -11.70 -18.06 -7.90
C HIS A 273 -12.84 -17.23 -7.28
N ARG A 274 -12.55 -16.38 -6.30
CA ARG A 274 -13.57 -15.54 -5.66
C ARG A 274 -14.25 -14.60 -6.64
N LEU A 275 -13.50 -14.04 -7.59
CA LEU A 275 -14.05 -13.13 -8.59
C LEU A 275 -14.95 -13.86 -9.60
N TYR A 276 -14.53 -15.02 -10.12
CA TYR A 276 -15.27 -15.71 -11.19
C TYR A 276 -16.31 -16.73 -10.69
N TYR A 277 -16.11 -17.30 -9.50
CA TYR A 277 -16.93 -18.38 -8.93
C TYR A 277 -17.29 -18.11 -7.46
N PRO A 278 -17.98 -16.99 -7.15
CA PRO A 278 -18.27 -16.57 -5.77
C PRO A 278 -19.14 -17.57 -4.98
N HIS A 279 -19.82 -18.50 -5.66
CA HIS A 279 -20.77 -19.45 -5.07
C HIS A 279 -20.29 -20.92 -5.05
N ASP A 280 -19.09 -21.23 -5.55
CA ASP A 280 -18.65 -22.63 -5.73
C ASP A 280 -17.21 -22.89 -5.24
N ILE A 281 -17.01 -22.97 -3.93
CA ILE A 281 -15.69 -23.28 -3.32
C ILE A 281 -15.21 -24.72 -3.57
N LYS A 282 -16.08 -25.63 -4.03
CA LYS A 282 -15.82 -27.09 -3.98
C LYS A 282 -15.59 -27.74 -5.34
N THR A 283 -15.94 -27.11 -6.45
CA THR A 283 -15.79 -27.71 -7.78
C THR A 283 -14.43 -27.40 -8.38
N TYR A 284 -13.45 -28.27 -8.14
CA TYR A 284 -12.24 -28.33 -8.96
C TYR A 284 -11.98 -29.75 -9.42
N LYS A 285 -11.55 -29.91 -10.68
CA LYS A 285 -10.86 -31.14 -11.12
C LYS A 285 -9.51 -30.97 -11.83
N LYS A 286 -9.04 -29.76 -12.21
CA LYS A 286 -7.62 -29.55 -12.56
C LYS A 286 -7.24 -28.09 -12.81
N ILE A 287 -6.25 -27.58 -12.08
CA ILE A 287 -5.40 -26.46 -12.50
C ILE A 287 -4.09 -27.10 -12.97
N VAL A 288 -3.72 -26.91 -14.23
CA VAL A 288 -2.46 -27.44 -14.77
C VAL A 288 -1.45 -26.30 -14.83
N LEU A 289 -0.36 -26.48 -14.09
CA LEU A 289 0.79 -25.57 -14.04
C LEU A 289 1.89 -26.17 -14.92
N PHE A 290 2.43 -25.39 -15.84
CA PHE A 290 3.66 -25.73 -16.55
C PHE A 290 4.79 -24.89 -15.99
N VAL A 291 5.82 -25.53 -15.40
CA VAL A 291 7.07 -24.88 -15.00
C VAL A 291 8.17 -25.45 -15.89
N SER A 292 8.75 -24.63 -16.77
CA SER A 292 9.97 -25.04 -17.51
C SER A 292 11.22 -24.68 -16.71
N ASN A 293 12.16 -25.61 -16.60
CA ASN A 293 13.56 -25.35 -16.25
C ASN A 293 14.38 -25.64 -17.50
N ASP A 294 14.92 -24.63 -18.16
CA ASP A 294 16.01 -24.82 -19.11
C ASP A 294 17.35 -24.62 -18.40
N ASP A 295 18.07 -25.72 -18.20
CA ASP A 295 19.50 -25.73 -17.96
C ASP A 295 20.21 -25.61 -19.31
N ASN A 296 20.55 -24.39 -19.72
CA ASN A 296 21.59 -24.19 -20.72
C ASN A 296 22.38 -22.92 -20.40
N THR A 297 23.53 -23.14 -19.75
CA THR A 297 24.81 -22.40 -19.75
C THR A 297 24.88 -20.87 -19.61
N TYR A 298 23.80 -20.10 -19.72
CA TYR A 298 23.74 -18.65 -19.47
C TYR A 298 22.35 -18.22 -18.95
N GLY A 299 22.08 -18.46 -17.66
CA GLY A 299 20.99 -17.79 -16.93
C GLY A 299 19.58 -18.37 -17.15
N THR A 300 19.12 -19.12 -16.15
CA THR A 300 17.77 -19.71 -15.99
C THR A 300 16.61 -18.77 -16.38
N ARG A 301 15.71 -19.26 -17.25
CA ARG A 301 14.36 -18.70 -17.47
C ARG A 301 13.31 -19.77 -17.14
N LYS A 302 12.38 -19.49 -16.21
CA LYS A 302 11.21 -20.36 -15.95
C LYS A 302 9.92 -19.68 -16.40
N CYS A 303 9.06 -20.43 -17.11
CA CYS A 303 7.72 -20.02 -17.57
C CYS A 303 6.61 -20.67 -16.72
N ILE A 304 5.46 -20.00 -16.49
CA ILE A 304 4.30 -20.50 -15.71
C ILE A 304 2.98 -20.38 -16.49
N ALA A 305 2.52 -21.39 -17.22
CA ALA A 305 1.17 -21.32 -17.83
C ALA A 305 0.07 -21.74 -16.84
N VAL A 306 -1.09 -21.04 -16.83
CA VAL A 306 -2.26 -21.32 -15.99
C VAL A 306 -3.48 -21.63 -16.86
N LYS A 307 -4.13 -22.79 -16.66
CA LYS A 307 -5.43 -23.14 -17.24
C LYS A 307 -6.51 -23.19 -16.16
N LEU A 308 -7.64 -22.51 -16.39
CA LEU A 308 -8.88 -22.63 -15.60
C LEU A 308 -9.94 -23.33 -16.46
N ALA A 309 -10.56 -24.39 -15.96
CA ALA A 309 -11.64 -25.10 -16.67
C ALA A 309 -12.86 -25.26 -15.75
N LEU A 310 -14.05 -24.96 -16.27
CA LEU A 310 -15.35 -25.14 -15.61
C LEU A 310 -15.91 -26.54 -15.86
N ALA A 311 -16.62 -27.08 -14.88
CA ALA A 311 -17.05 -28.48 -14.88
C ALA A 311 -18.34 -28.77 -15.69
N ASN A 312 -19.14 -27.76 -16.08
CA ASN A 312 -20.54 -28.02 -16.47
C ASN A 312 -21.01 -27.51 -17.84
N ASP A 313 -20.16 -27.02 -18.72
CA ASP A 313 -20.60 -26.80 -20.10
C ASP A 313 -20.47 -28.11 -20.91
N ALA A 314 -21.60 -28.79 -21.06
CA ALA A 314 -21.82 -29.83 -22.07
C ALA A 314 -21.78 -29.27 -23.52
N MET A 315 -21.49 -27.98 -23.68
CA MET A 315 -21.17 -27.32 -24.93
C MET A 315 -19.68 -26.97 -24.92
N ALA A 316 -18.91 -27.68 -25.72
CA ALA A 316 -17.51 -27.46 -26.09
C ALA A 316 -16.76 -26.38 -25.27
N PRO A 317 -15.80 -26.75 -24.39
CA PRO A 317 -14.92 -25.75 -23.79
C PRO A 317 -14.26 -24.95 -24.92
N SER A 318 -14.52 -23.64 -24.96
CA SER A 318 -13.90 -22.73 -25.91
C SER A 318 -12.39 -22.79 -25.70
N LEU A 319 -11.76 -23.47 -26.64
CA LEU A 319 -10.37 -23.88 -26.61
C LEU A 319 -9.53 -22.68 -27.07
N HIS A 320 -8.88 -22.00 -26.15
CA HIS A 320 -7.86 -21.01 -26.49
C HIS A 320 -6.49 -21.53 -26.05
N TYR A 321 -5.74 -22.05 -27.02
CA TYR A 321 -4.35 -22.51 -26.83
C TYR A 321 -3.38 -21.35 -26.94
N PHE A 322 -2.39 -21.31 -26.04
CA PHE A 322 -1.23 -20.43 -26.16
C PHE A 322 0.03 -21.22 -25.79
N GLY A 323 0.88 -21.49 -26.78
CA GLY A 323 1.97 -22.46 -26.70
C GLY A 323 3.20 -21.99 -25.93
N VAL A 324 3.99 -22.96 -25.44
CA VAL A 324 5.42 -22.85 -25.19
C VAL A 324 6.07 -24.15 -25.67
N THR A 325 7.11 -24.03 -26.50
CA THR A 325 7.89 -25.10 -27.10
C THR A 325 8.80 -25.81 -26.08
N ASP A 326 8.94 -27.13 -26.25
CA ASP A 326 9.90 -28.09 -25.69
C ASP A 326 10.04 -28.23 -24.16
N LEU A 327 9.21 -29.11 -23.58
CA LEU A 327 9.48 -29.76 -22.29
C LEU A 327 10.04 -31.16 -22.56
N THR A 328 11.25 -31.44 -22.05
CA THR A 328 11.86 -32.78 -22.16
C THR A 328 11.21 -33.76 -21.20
N ASP A 329 11.03 -35.03 -21.63
CA ASP A 329 10.42 -36.10 -20.84
C ASP A 329 11.12 -36.36 -19.48
N HIS A 330 12.40 -35.97 -19.38
CA HIS A 330 13.20 -36.09 -18.16
C HIS A 330 12.77 -35.11 -17.05
N ALA A 331 12.35 -33.89 -17.41
CA ALA A 331 11.90 -32.87 -16.45
C ALA A 331 10.54 -33.22 -15.82
N LEU A 332 9.71 -33.97 -16.54
CA LEU A 332 8.39 -34.42 -16.11
C LEU A 332 8.48 -35.58 -15.11
N ALA A 333 9.35 -36.55 -15.38
CA ALA A 333 9.57 -37.71 -14.51
C ALA A 333 10.15 -37.31 -13.14
N ARG A 334 11.08 -36.35 -13.10
CA ARG A 334 11.76 -35.93 -11.85
C ARG A 334 10.82 -35.20 -10.87
N ASN A 335 9.73 -34.61 -11.36
CA ASN A 335 8.79 -33.80 -10.58
C ASN A 335 7.41 -34.46 -10.42
N ASN A 336 7.27 -35.75 -10.78
CA ASN A 336 6.00 -36.48 -10.70
C ASN A 336 4.86 -35.82 -11.50
N LEU A 337 5.17 -35.23 -12.65
CA LEU A 337 4.21 -34.58 -13.53
C LEU A 337 3.90 -35.45 -14.74
N THR A 338 2.63 -35.53 -15.14
CA THR A 338 2.18 -36.28 -16.33
C THR A 338 1.79 -35.30 -17.44
N MET A 339 2.51 -35.35 -18.56
CA MET A 339 2.16 -34.60 -19.77
C MET A 339 1.15 -35.41 -20.60
N TYR A 340 0.04 -34.79 -20.98
CA TYR A 340 -0.91 -35.40 -21.91
C TYR A 340 -0.44 -35.12 -23.34
N ARG A 341 0.11 -36.13 -24.03
CA ARG A 341 0.41 -36.07 -25.47
C ARG A 341 -0.73 -36.74 -26.21
N GLY A 342 -1.64 -35.95 -26.78
CA GLY A 342 -2.62 -36.42 -27.75
C GLY A 342 -2.38 -35.69 -29.06
N ASP A 343 -2.31 -36.44 -30.17
CA ASP A 343 -2.14 -35.85 -31.49
C ASP A 343 -3.34 -34.97 -31.87
N LEU A 344 -3.03 -33.79 -32.39
CA LEU A 344 -3.94 -32.67 -32.61
C LEU A 344 -4.98 -32.88 -33.73
N GLU A 345 -4.92 -33.99 -34.49
CA GLU A 345 -5.86 -34.27 -35.59
C GLU A 345 -6.82 -35.44 -35.34
N ASP A 346 -6.44 -36.45 -34.55
CA ASP A 346 -7.27 -37.67 -34.42
C ASP A 346 -8.50 -37.48 -33.52
N THR A 347 -8.50 -36.45 -32.68
CA THR A 347 -9.66 -36.13 -31.84
C THR A 347 -10.80 -35.49 -32.65
N TYR A 348 -10.53 -34.93 -33.84
CA TYR A 348 -11.56 -34.30 -34.68
C TYR A 348 -12.31 -35.31 -35.56
N ARG A 349 -11.75 -36.49 -35.83
CA ARG A 349 -12.41 -37.51 -36.65
C ARG A 349 -13.30 -38.49 -35.87
N SER A 350 -13.17 -38.57 -34.55
CA SER A 350 -13.97 -39.47 -33.71
C SER A 350 -15.23 -38.82 -33.11
N SER A 351 -15.50 -37.54 -33.40
CA SER A 351 -16.67 -36.81 -32.88
C SER A 351 -17.61 -36.27 -33.97
N LYS A 352 -17.72 -36.95 -35.12
CA LYS A 352 -18.85 -36.77 -36.03
C LYS A 352 -19.87 -37.89 -35.86
#